data_AF-A0A954JUE3-F1
#
_entry.id   AF-A0A954JUE3-F1
#
_cell.length_a   1.000
_cell.length_b   1.000
_cell.length_c   1.000
_cell.angle_alpha   90.00
_cell.angle_beta   90.00
_cell.angle_gamma   90.00
#
_symmetry.space_group_name_H-M   'P 1'
#
loop_
_entity.id
_entity.type
_entity.pdbx_description
1 polymer ?
#
loop_
_entity_poly.entity_id
_entity_poly.type
_entity_poly.pdbx_seq_one_letter_code
_entity_poly.pdbx_strand_id
1 'polypeptide(L)'
;MLHRILLLTLFVATVFMQNVARAADSKLQVAPQQIVLDGLLDYFQIQVPVEENGKVIGDLTHQSTFTSLTPTLLEVDAEGLVRPLAFGKGKIEVAHAGQKSEISVEVKPRANGKNASFVKDVIPVLNKGGCSLGGCHASQFGKGGFKLSLFGYAPEQDYPEMARDDRQRRVSILQPENSLILQKASMQIAHGGGRRFAKDSY
;
A
#
# COMPACT_ATOMS: atom_id res chain seq x y z
N MET A 1 21.39 69.28 4.91
CA MET A 1 21.44 67.97 5.59
C MET A 1 20.12 67.19 5.57
N LEU A 2 18.96 67.77 5.22
CA LEU A 2 17.68 67.03 5.17
C LEU A 2 17.46 66.15 3.91
N HIS A 3 18.20 66.35 2.82
CA HIS A 3 17.98 65.60 1.57
C HIS A 3 18.63 64.20 1.54
N ARG A 4 19.51 63.88 2.51
CA ARG A 4 20.18 62.57 2.60
C ARG A 4 19.43 61.55 3.45
N ILE A 5 18.45 61.98 4.25
CA ILE A 5 17.67 61.12 5.14
C ILE A 5 16.44 60.53 4.43
N LEU A 6 15.89 61.24 3.43
CA LEU A 6 14.69 60.83 2.70
C LEU A 6 14.92 59.68 1.70
N LEU A 7 16.17 59.49 1.24
CA LEU A 7 16.54 58.41 0.31
C LEU A 7 16.77 57.06 1.00
N LEU A 8 17.04 57.05 2.32
CA LEU A 8 17.31 55.83 3.06
C LEU A 8 16.01 55.12 3.51
N THR A 9 14.94 55.87 3.73
CA THR A 9 13.63 55.31 4.09
C THR A 9 12.88 54.71 2.90
N LEU A 10 13.17 55.16 1.67
CA LEU A 10 12.55 54.61 0.45
C LEU A 10 13.20 53.29 0.01
N PHE A 11 14.46 53.04 0.40
CA PHE A 11 15.19 51.82 0.05
C PHE A 11 14.89 50.64 1.00
N VAL A 12 14.54 50.92 2.26
CA VAL A 12 14.19 49.85 3.23
C VAL A 12 12.75 49.35 3.02
N ALA A 13 11.83 50.22 2.56
CA ALA A 13 10.45 49.82 2.25
C ALA A 13 10.35 48.93 1.00
N THR A 14 11.27 49.07 0.04
CA THR A 14 11.30 48.26 -1.19
C THR A 14 11.86 46.86 -0.98
N VAL A 15 12.83 46.68 -0.07
CA VAL A 15 13.37 45.35 0.27
C VAL A 15 12.39 44.52 1.12
N PHE A 16 11.56 45.17 1.95
CA PHE A 16 10.52 44.47 2.70
C PHE A 16 9.35 43.98 1.84
N MET A 17 9.05 44.66 0.72
CA MET A 17 8.01 44.21 -0.23
C MET A 17 8.51 43.12 -1.19
N GLN A 18 9.81 42.98 -1.43
CA GLN A 18 10.35 41.95 -2.33
C GLN A 18 10.45 40.55 -1.69
N ASN A 19 10.41 40.44 -0.36
CA ASN A 19 10.44 39.15 0.34
C ASN A 19 9.05 38.52 0.57
N VAL A 20 7.97 39.20 0.18
CA VAL A 20 6.61 38.63 0.22
C VAL A 20 6.28 37.85 -1.06
N ALA A 21 7.08 37.98 -2.12
CA ALA A 21 7.00 37.14 -3.30
C ALA A 21 7.82 35.85 -3.14
N ARG A 22 7.70 35.19 -1.97
CA ARG A 22 8.34 33.89 -1.73
C ARG A 22 7.41 32.80 -2.23
N ALA A 23 7.72 32.33 -3.44
CA ALA A 23 7.10 31.23 -4.16
C ALA A 23 5.60 31.43 -4.48
N ALA A 24 5.24 31.44 -5.76
CA ALA A 24 3.92 30.94 -6.11
C ALA A 24 3.85 29.53 -5.51
N ASP A 25 2.94 29.30 -4.55
CA ASP A 25 2.81 27.98 -3.92
C ASP A 25 2.71 26.95 -5.05
N SER A 26 3.75 26.11 -5.18
CA SER A 26 3.77 25.09 -6.19
C SER A 26 2.53 24.21 -5.98
N LYS A 27 1.83 23.89 -7.06
CA LYS A 27 0.63 23.05 -7.00
C LYS A 27 0.98 21.73 -6.30
N LEU A 28 0.18 21.34 -5.31
CA LEU A 28 0.30 20.06 -4.61
C LEU A 28 0.45 18.91 -5.62
N GLN A 29 1.60 18.26 -5.60
CA GLN A 29 1.89 17.14 -6.48
C GLN A 29 1.50 15.85 -5.79
N VAL A 30 0.80 14.99 -6.51
CA VAL A 30 0.30 13.71 -6.00
C VAL A 30 0.57 12.64 -7.03
N ALA A 31 1.11 11.52 -6.57
CA ALA A 31 1.38 10.34 -7.37
C ALA A 31 0.73 9.09 -6.74
N PRO A 32 0.02 8.27 -7.54
CA PRO A 32 -0.39 8.54 -8.92
C PRO A 32 -1.52 9.59 -9.00
N GLN A 33 -1.69 10.28 -10.14
CA GLN A 33 -2.88 11.12 -10.41
C GLN A 33 -4.08 10.29 -10.89
N GLN A 34 -3.80 9.15 -11.53
CA GLN A 34 -4.80 8.19 -11.95
C GLN A 34 -4.22 6.78 -11.90
N ILE A 35 -5.05 5.80 -11.58
CA ILE A 35 -4.63 4.40 -11.54
C ILE A 35 -5.81 3.47 -11.86
N VAL A 36 -5.48 2.34 -12.51
CA VAL A 36 -6.41 1.23 -12.71
C VAL A 36 -5.95 0.07 -11.84
N LEU A 37 -6.84 -0.47 -11.02
CA LEU A 37 -6.63 -1.65 -10.18
C LEU A 37 -7.32 -2.86 -10.81
N ASP A 38 -6.63 -3.99 -10.82
CA ASP A 38 -7.09 -5.25 -11.41
C ASP A 38 -7.50 -6.23 -10.31
N GLY A 39 -8.56 -5.90 -9.58
CA GLY A 39 -9.17 -6.77 -8.58
C GLY A 39 -9.32 -6.11 -7.22
N LEU A 40 -10.05 -6.78 -6.33
CA LEU A 40 -10.34 -6.28 -4.98
C LEU A 40 -9.20 -6.53 -3.97
N LEU A 41 -8.16 -7.25 -4.36
CA LEU A 41 -6.97 -7.49 -3.52
C LEU A 41 -5.80 -6.58 -3.88
N ASP A 42 -5.94 -5.76 -4.93
CA ASP A 42 -4.95 -4.78 -5.32
C ASP A 42 -5.01 -3.57 -4.36
N TYR A 43 -3.89 -2.88 -4.18
CA TYR A 43 -3.80 -1.68 -3.35
C TYR A 43 -2.68 -0.79 -3.89
N PHE A 44 -2.68 0.49 -3.51
CA PHE A 44 -1.57 1.39 -3.82
C PHE A 44 -1.37 2.42 -2.72
N GLN A 45 -0.11 2.86 -2.58
CA GLN A 45 0.26 3.93 -1.67
C GLN A 45 0.22 5.26 -2.41
N ILE A 46 -0.46 6.25 -1.84
CA ILE A 46 -0.39 7.64 -2.30
C ILE A 46 0.94 8.25 -1.85
N GLN A 47 1.57 9.00 -2.74
CA GLN A 47 2.76 9.80 -2.46
C GLN A 47 2.50 11.27 -2.79
N VAL A 48 3.02 12.16 -1.95
CA VAL A 48 2.91 13.61 -2.11
C VAL A 48 4.31 14.22 -2.18
N PRO A 49 5.06 14.01 -3.29
CA PRO A 49 6.42 14.50 -3.41
C PRO A 49 6.46 16.02 -3.55
N VAL A 50 7.55 16.63 -3.10
CA VAL A 50 7.91 18.01 -3.44
C VAL A 50 8.96 17.94 -4.53
N GLU A 51 8.64 18.45 -5.72
CA GLU A 51 9.60 18.52 -6.82
C GLU A 51 10.03 19.95 -7.12
N GLU A 52 11.32 20.14 -7.34
CA GLU A 52 11.92 21.38 -7.82
C GLU A 52 12.83 21.06 -9.02
N ASN A 53 12.61 21.73 -10.15
CA ASN A 53 13.37 21.52 -11.39
C ASN A 53 13.42 20.03 -11.84
N GLY A 54 12.31 19.30 -11.66
CA GLY A 54 12.19 17.89 -12.05
C GLY A 54 12.92 16.91 -11.13
N LYS A 55 13.34 17.33 -9.94
CA LYS A 55 13.93 16.47 -8.91
C LYS A 55 13.04 16.47 -7.67
N VAL A 56 12.81 15.30 -7.11
CA VAL A 56 12.18 15.15 -5.79
C VAL A 56 13.14 15.66 -4.72
N ILE A 57 12.74 16.71 -4.01
CA ILE A 57 13.50 17.36 -2.94
C ILE A 57 12.86 17.18 -1.55
N GLY A 58 11.66 16.59 -1.49
CA GLY A 58 10.95 16.35 -0.23
C GLY A 58 9.73 15.47 -0.41
N ASP A 59 9.10 15.14 0.72
CA ASP A 59 7.90 14.29 0.79
C ASP A 59 6.95 14.83 1.85
N LEU A 60 5.72 15.14 1.43
CA LEU A 60 4.62 15.64 2.26
C LEU A 60 3.57 14.56 2.54
N THR A 61 3.80 13.29 2.18
CA THR A 61 2.82 12.20 2.30
C THR A 61 2.27 12.11 3.72
N HIS A 62 3.14 12.04 4.72
CA HIS A 62 2.76 11.98 6.13
C HIS A 62 2.31 13.32 6.74
N GLN A 63 2.34 14.40 5.95
CA GLN A 63 1.82 15.72 6.33
C GLN A 63 0.52 16.05 5.61
N SER A 64 0.06 15.15 4.74
CA SER A 64 -1.14 15.31 3.94
C SER A 64 -2.31 14.57 4.58
N THR A 65 -3.51 14.97 4.21
CA THR A 65 -4.75 14.28 4.59
C THR A 65 -5.35 13.62 3.36
N PHE A 66 -5.89 12.42 3.56
CA PHE A 66 -6.48 11.61 2.50
C PHE A 66 -7.96 11.39 2.81
N THR A 67 -8.82 11.50 1.80
CA THR A 67 -10.26 11.30 1.97
C THR A 67 -10.83 10.60 0.75
N SER A 68 -11.51 9.48 0.96
CA SER A 68 -12.24 8.83 -0.11
C SER A 68 -13.51 9.63 -0.44
N LEU A 69 -13.60 10.09 -1.68
CA LEU A 69 -14.81 10.74 -2.20
C LEU A 69 -15.86 9.71 -2.66
N THR A 70 -15.47 8.44 -2.71
CA THR A 70 -16.34 7.30 -3.04
C THR A 70 -16.17 6.19 -1.99
N PRO A 71 -16.60 6.41 -0.73
CA PRO A 71 -16.28 5.53 0.40
C PRO A 71 -16.91 4.15 0.33
N THR A 72 -17.94 3.94 -0.50
CA THR A 72 -18.49 2.61 -0.77
C THR A 72 -17.66 1.82 -1.79
N LEU A 73 -16.71 2.45 -2.48
CA LEU A 73 -15.88 1.86 -3.53
C LEU A 73 -14.41 1.80 -3.12
N LEU A 74 -13.89 2.83 -2.46
CA LEU A 74 -12.50 2.95 -2.04
C LEU A 74 -12.42 3.30 -0.57
N GLU A 75 -11.54 2.60 0.13
CA GLU A 75 -11.05 2.99 1.45
C GLU A 75 -9.65 3.60 1.30
N VAL A 76 -9.34 4.59 2.13
CA VAL A 76 -7.98 5.12 2.30
C VAL A 76 -7.72 5.32 3.78
N ASP A 77 -6.60 4.83 4.27
CA ASP A 77 -6.18 5.03 5.67
C ASP A 77 -5.41 6.35 5.86
N ALA A 78 -5.04 6.64 7.12
CA ALA A 78 -4.37 7.88 7.48
C ALA A 78 -2.96 7.99 6.87
N GLU A 79 -2.36 6.85 6.54
CA GLU A 79 -1.05 6.73 5.92
C GLU A 79 -1.11 6.88 4.39
N GLY A 80 -2.30 6.92 3.80
CA GLY A 80 -2.52 7.10 2.36
C GLY A 80 -2.49 5.80 1.55
N LEU A 81 -2.67 4.65 2.21
CA LEU A 81 -2.81 3.37 1.54
C LEU A 81 -4.27 3.17 1.12
N VAL A 82 -4.48 3.05 -0.19
CA VAL A 82 -5.81 2.94 -0.81
C VAL A 82 -6.13 1.49 -1.12
N ARG A 83 -7.35 1.07 -0.78
CA ARG A 83 -7.88 -0.28 -1.04
C ARG A 83 -9.26 -0.22 -1.69
N PRO A 84 -9.54 -1.08 -2.68
CA PRO A 84 -10.85 -1.21 -3.29
C PRO A 84 -11.79 -2.06 -2.42
N LEU A 85 -13.03 -1.59 -2.27
CA LEU A 85 -14.15 -2.30 -1.65
C LEU A 85 -15.14 -2.83 -2.70
N ALA A 86 -15.20 -2.18 -3.87
CA ALA A 86 -16.07 -2.55 -4.98
C ALA A 86 -15.45 -2.22 -6.34
N PHE A 87 -15.99 -2.82 -7.41
CA PHE A 87 -15.62 -2.48 -8.78
C PHE A 87 -16.29 -1.17 -9.24
N GLY A 88 -15.60 -0.42 -10.10
CA GLY A 88 -16.12 0.82 -10.69
C GLY A 88 -15.10 1.95 -10.72
N LYS A 89 -15.58 3.18 -10.85
CA LYS A 89 -14.75 4.39 -10.89
C LYS A 89 -14.97 5.20 -9.62
N GLY A 90 -13.88 5.56 -8.96
CA GLY A 90 -13.88 6.31 -7.72
C GLY A 90 -12.80 7.38 -7.69
N LYS A 91 -12.80 8.16 -6.62
CA LYS A 91 -11.85 9.25 -6.42
C LYS A 91 -11.39 9.33 -4.97
N ILE A 92 -10.13 9.70 -4.79
CA ILE A 92 -9.55 10.06 -3.49
C ILE A 92 -9.12 11.54 -3.56
N GLU A 93 -9.49 12.34 -2.56
CA GLU A 93 -8.96 13.68 -2.36
C GLU A 93 -7.69 13.60 -1.48
N VAL A 94 -6.69 14.37 -1.86
CA VAL A 94 -5.46 14.60 -1.10
C VAL A 94 -5.37 16.09 -0.80
N ALA A 95 -5.23 16.45 0.47
CA ALA A 95 -5.16 17.85 0.89
C ALA A 95 -3.97 18.12 1.81
N HIS A 96 -3.28 19.24 1.55
CA HIS A 96 -2.17 19.74 2.36
C HIS A 96 -2.11 21.28 2.25
N ALA A 97 -1.90 21.97 3.38
CA ALA A 97 -1.76 23.44 3.45
C ALA A 97 -2.86 24.22 2.68
N GLY A 98 -4.11 23.74 2.70
CA GLY A 98 -5.24 24.38 2.00
C GLY A 98 -5.31 24.09 0.49
N GLN A 99 -4.29 23.45 -0.09
CA GLN A 99 -4.34 22.92 -1.45
C GLN A 99 -4.98 21.54 -1.47
N LYS A 100 -5.66 21.24 -2.58
CA LYS A 100 -6.33 19.96 -2.82
C LYS A 100 -5.96 19.41 -4.19
N SER A 101 -5.87 18.09 -4.27
CA SER A 101 -5.69 17.33 -5.50
C SER A 101 -6.56 16.07 -5.46
N GLU A 102 -6.96 15.56 -6.61
CA GLU A 102 -7.76 14.33 -6.71
C GLU A 102 -7.00 13.26 -7.47
N ILE A 103 -7.13 12.02 -7.01
CA ILE A 103 -6.68 10.81 -7.71
C ILE A 103 -7.90 10.11 -8.29
N SER A 104 -7.88 9.84 -9.59
CA SER A 104 -8.91 9.02 -10.25
C SER A 104 -8.54 7.54 -10.18
N VAL A 105 -9.42 6.71 -9.63
CA VAL A 105 -9.18 5.27 -9.50
C VAL A 105 -10.25 4.51 -10.27
N GLU A 106 -9.85 3.55 -11.09
CA GLU A 106 -10.76 2.60 -11.74
C GLU A 106 -10.44 1.18 -11.25
N VAL A 107 -11.41 0.49 -10.69
CA VAL A 107 -11.26 -0.87 -10.17
C VAL A 107 -12.00 -1.83 -11.10
N LYS A 108 -11.26 -2.74 -11.74
CA LYS A 108 -11.79 -3.70 -12.71
C LYS A 108 -11.75 -5.13 -12.16
N PRO A 109 -12.69 -5.99 -12.56
CA PRO A 109 -12.54 -7.42 -12.36
C PRO A 109 -11.36 -7.95 -13.19
N ARG A 110 -10.62 -8.92 -12.64
CA ARG A 110 -9.53 -9.59 -13.39
C ARG A 110 -10.12 -10.33 -14.59
N ALA A 111 -9.43 -10.26 -15.73
CA ALA A 111 -9.90 -10.82 -17.00
C ALA A 111 -10.19 -12.34 -16.97
N ASN A 112 -9.53 -13.08 -16.06
CA ASN A 112 -9.73 -14.52 -15.90
C ASN A 112 -10.89 -14.89 -14.94
N GLY A 113 -11.65 -13.90 -14.46
CA GLY A 113 -12.73 -14.08 -13.48
C GLY A 113 -12.27 -14.53 -12.09
N LYS A 114 -10.96 -14.62 -11.85
CA LYS A 114 -10.43 -15.04 -10.54
C LYS A 114 -10.30 -13.83 -9.62
N ASN A 115 -10.87 -13.94 -8.44
CA ASN A 115 -10.77 -12.90 -7.40
C ASN A 115 -9.39 -12.87 -6.71
N ALA A 116 -8.59 -13.93 -6.87
CA ALA A 116 -7.26 -14.05 -6.27
C ALA A 116 -6.27 -14.78 -7.19
N SER A 117 -4.99 -14.49 -7.00
CA SER A 117 -3.83 -15.04 -7.65
C SER A 117 -2.91 -15.61 -6.59
N PHE A 118 -2.57 -16.90 -6.70
CA PHE A 118 -1.64 -17.52 -5.78
C PHE A 118 -0.28 -16.80 -5.77
N VAL A 119 0.20 -16.39 -6.95
CA VAL A 119 1.50 -15.72 -7.09
C VAL A 119 1.49 -14.28 -6.57
N LYS A 120 0.45 -13.50 -6.88
CA LYS A 120 0.41 -12.08 -6.51
C LYS A 120 -0.13 -11.82 -5.11
N ASP A 121 -1.05 -12.67 -4.64
CA ASP A 121 -1.83 -12.37 -3.44
C ASP A 121 -1.52 -13.33 -2.28
N VAL A 122 -1.03 -14.55 -2.53
CA VAL A 122 -0.77 -15.54 -1.46
C VAL A 122 0.71 -15.68 -1.15
N ILE A 123 1.56 -15.90 -2.15
CA ILE A 123 3.01 -16.08 -1.95
C ILE A 123 3.64 -14.90 -1.19
N PRO A 124 3.34 -13.62 -1.49
CA PRO A 124 3.91 -12.50 -0.74
C PRO A 124 3.53 -12.53 0.74
N VAL A 125 2.31 -12.97 1.07
CA VAL A 125 1.86 -13.12 2.47
C VAL A 125 2.64 -14.24 3.16
N LEU A 126 2.84 -15.38 2.49
CA LEU A 126 3.64 -16.48 3.02
C LEU A 126 5.10 -16.07 3.25
N ASN A 127 5.66 -15.28 2.32
CA ASN A 127 7.02 -14.75 2.40
C ASN A 127 7.15 -13.76 3.57
N LYS A 128 6.25 -12.76 3.66
CA LYS A 128 6.21 -11.77 4.75
C LYS A 128 6.02 -12.45 6.12
N GLY A 129 5.19 -13.49 6.17
CA GLY A 129 4.99 -14.31 7.37
C GLY A 129 6.15 -15.26 7.69
N GLY A 130 7.18 -15.35 6.85
CA GLY A 130 8.34 -16.21 7.06
C GLY A 130 8.09 -17.71 6.86
N CYS A 131 6.98 -18.10 6.25
CA CYS A 131 6.58 -19.51 6.07
C CYS A 131 7.51 -20.22 5.07
N SER A 132 7.79 -19.57 3.94
CA SER A 132 8.60 -20.02 2.81
C SER A 132 10.10 -19.71 2.97
N LEU A 133 10.58 -19.60 4.21
CA LEU A 133 12.00 -19.42 4.53
C LEU A 133 12.68 -20.76 4.82
N GLY A 134 13.99 -20.83 4.54
CA GLY A 134 14.80 -22.04 4.70
C GLY A 134 14.83 -22.64 6.12
N GLY A 135 14.49 -21.85 7.14
CA GLY A 135 14.38 -22.31 8.52
C GLY A 135 13.10 -23.09 8.85
N CYS A 136 12.08 -23.08 7.96
CA CYS A 136 10.76 -23.67 8.22
C CYS A 136 10.26 -24.50 7.02
N HIS A 137 9.16 -24.10 6.37
CA HIS A 137 8.53 -24.92 5.34
C HIS A 137 9.34 -24.96 4.05
N ALA A 138 10.24 -24.02 3.81
CA ALA A 138 11.22 -24.09 2.72
C ALA A 138 12.57 -24.72 3.11
N SER A 139 12.63 -25.42 4.25
CA SER A 139 13.77 -26.28 4.55
C SER A 139 13.81 -27.50 3.62
N GLN A 140 14.97 -28.18 3.54
CA GLN A 140 15.19 -29.32 2.63
C GLN A 140 14.08 -30.40 2.70
N PHE A 141 13.54 -30.65 3.90
CA PHE A 141 12.49 -31.64 4.14
C PHE A 141 11.13 -31.02 4.51
N GLY A 142 10.98 -29.69 4.44
CA GLY A 142 9.81 -28.99 4.96
C GLY A 142 9.60 -29.21 6.47
N LYS A 143 8.40 -28.93 6.96
CA LYS A 143 8.01 -29.16 8.37
C LYS A 143 6.59 -29.69 8.46
N GLY A 144 6.36 -30.69 9.31
CA GLY A 144 5.02 -31.25 9.56
C GLY A 144 4.35 -31.79 8.29
N GLY A 145 5.14 -32.38 7.39
CA GLY A 145 4.67 -32.88 6.10
C GLY A 145 4.30 -31.79 5.09
N PHE A 146 4.60 -30.51 5.36
CA PHE A 146 4.32 -29.39 4.48
C PHE A 146 5.62 -28.76 4.00
N LYS A 147 5.83 -28.77 2.69
CA LYS A 147 7.02 -28.22 2.04
C LYS A 147 6.63 -27.13 1.05
N LEU A 148 7.34 -26.01 1.12
CA LEU A 148 7.25 -24.90 0.19
C LEU A 148 8.61 -24.69 -0.46
N SER A 149 8.62 -24.06 -1.62
CA SER A 149 9.81 -23.56 -2.27
C SER A 149 10.32 -22.30 -1.56
N LEU A 150 11.63 -22.06 -1.64
CA LEU A 150 12.25 -20.90 -1.00
C LEU A 150 11.72 -19.61 -1.64
N PHE A 151 11.16 -18.71 -0.83
CA PHE A 151 10.52 -17.46 -1.26
C PHE A 151 9.40 -17.63 -2.31
N GLY A 152 8.83 -18.83 -2.45
CA GLY A 152 7.81 -19.12 -3.46
C GLY A 152 8.35 -19.23 -4.89
N TYR A 153 9.63 -19.62 -5.06
CA TYR A 153 10.31 -19.80 -6.35
C TYR A 153 9.58 -20.73 -7.33
N ALA A 154 8.90 -21.77 -6.84
CA ALA A 154 8.20 -22.78 -7.64
C ALA A 154 6.69 -22.81 -7.32
N PRO A 155 5.92 -21.78 -7.72
CA PRO A 155 4.50 -21.65 -7.40
C PRO A 155 3.64 -22.84 -7.87
N GLU A 156 4.05 -23.48 -8.97
CA GLU A 156 3.41 -24.68 -9.53
C GLU A 156 3.56 -25.91 -8.63
N GLN A 157 4.57 -25.93 -7.76
CA GLN A 157 4.79 -26.97 -6.75
C GLN A 157 4.17 -26.57 -5.41
N ASP A 158 4.25 -25.28 -5.05
CA ASP A 158 3.73 -24.79 -3.77
C ASP A 158 2.21 -24.82 -3.68
N TYR A 159 1.51 -24.51 -4.78
CA TYR A 159 0.06 -24.54 -4.80
C TYR A 159 -0.52 -25.92 -4.47
N PRO A 160 -0.13 -27.03 -5.13
CA PRO A 160 -0.65 -28.34 -4.78
C PRO A 160 -0.26 -28.78 -3.35
N GLU A 161 0.95 -28.48 -2.88
CA GLU A 161 1.36 -28.75 -1.49
C GLU A 161 0.44 -28.08 -0.46
N MET A 162 0.03 -26.84 -0.76
CA MET A 162 -0.85 -26.07 0.11
C MET A 162 -2.33 -26.47 -0.04
N ALA A 163 -2.82 -26.63 -1.27
CA ALA A 163 -4.26 -26.72 -1.55
C ALA A 163 -4.76 -28.14 -1.84
N ARG A 164 -3.87 -29.11 -2.10
CA ARG A 164 -4.24 -30.45 -2.58
C ARG A 164 -3.64 -31.59 -1.76
N ASP A 165 -2.39 -31.44 -1.33
CA ASP A 165 -1.65 -32.49 -0.63
C ASP A 165 -2.27 -32.85 0.74
N ASP A 166 -1.91 -34.04 1.23
CA ASP A 166 -2.41 -34.65 2.47
C ASP A 166 -3.94 -34.57 2.61
N ARG A 167 -4.63 -34.98 1.53
CA ARG A 167 -6.10 -35.02 1.43
C ARG A 167 -6.75 -33.66 1.66
N GLN A 168 -6.14 -32.58 1.13
CA GLN A 168 -6.66 -31.21 1.20
C GLN A 168 -6.85 -30.67 2.63
N ARG A 169 -6.21 -31.28 3.63
CA ARG A 169 -6.43 -30.91 5.04
C ARG A 169 -6.02 -29.48 5.40
N ARG A 170 -5.20 -28.82 4.57
CA ARG A 170 -4.58 -27.51 4.88
C ARG A 170 -5.48 -26.33 4.53
N VAL A 171 -6.36 -26.49 3.54
CA VAL A 171 -7.27 -25.46 3.05
C VAL A 171 -8.68 -26.02 3.03
N SER A 172 -9.55 -25.43 3.84
CA SER A 172 -10.98 -25.75 3.84
C SER A 172 -11.71 -24.78 2.93
N ILE A 173 -12.32 -25.27 1.85
CA ILE A 173 -13.11 -24.44 0.93
C ILE A 173 -14.47 -24.10 1.54
N LEU A 174 -15.04 -25.02 2.34
CA LEU A 174 -16.35 -24.84 2.97
C LEU A 174 -16.32 -23.90 4.18
N GLN A 175 -15.20 -23.89 4.91
CA GLN A 175 -14.98 -23.05 6.09
C GLN A 175 -13.56 -22.46 6.02
N PRO A 176 -13.33 -21.43 5.19
CA PRO A 176 -12.00 -20.86 4.96
C PRO A 176 -11.25 -20.50 6.24
N GLU A 177 -11.95 -19.93 7.22
CA GLU A 177 -11.44 -19.54 8.53
C GLU A 177 -10.89 -20.72 9.36
N ASN A 178 -11.37 -21.93 9.09
CA ASN A 178 -10.93 -23.17 9.74
C ASN A 178 -9.79 -23.87 8.98
N SER A 179 -9.27 -23.27 7.92
CA SER A 179 -8.10 -23.80 7.22
C SER A 179 -6.91 -23.92 8.17
N LEU A 180 -6.29 -25.11 8.24
CA LEU A 180 -5.15 -25.35 9.14
C LEU A 180 -4.01 -24.35 8.88
N ILE A 181 -3.81 -23.92 7.63
CA ILE A 181 -2.78 -22.92 7.31
C ILE A 181 -3.02 -21.59 8.05
N LEU A 182 -4.27 -21.16 8.17
CA LEU A 182 -4.63 -19.93 8.91
C LEU A 182 -4.59 -20.15 10.42
N GLN A 183 -5.12 -21.27 10.91
CA GLN A 183 -5.15 -21.56 12.34
C GLN A 183 -3.74 -21.74 12.93
N LYS A 184 -2.83 -22.40 12.19
CA LYS A 184 -1.42 -22.54 12.58
C LYS A 184 -0.73 -21.17 12.53
N ALA A 185 -0.84 -20.45 11.42
CA ALA A 185 -0.17 -19.16 11.25
C ALA A 185 -0.61 -18.11 12.29
N SER A 186 -1.89 -18.09 12.66
CA SER A 186 -2.43 -17.20 13.70
C SER A 186 -2.25 -17.70 15.14
N MET A 187 -1.67 -18.88 15.33
CA MET A 187 -1.54 -19.56 16.63
C MET A 187 -2.88 -19.82 17.34
N GLN A 188 -3.98 -19.98 16.59
CA GLN A 188 -5.22 -20.55 17.14
C GLN A 188 -5.02 -22.02 17.54
N ILE A 189 -4.09 -22.71 16.87
CA ILE A 189 -3.55 -24.00 17.28
C ILE A 189 -2.02 -23.97 17.25
N ALA A 190 -1.37 -24.84 18.01
CA ALA A 190 0.10 -24.84 18.14
C ALA A 190 0.81 -25.06 16.79
N HIS A 191 1.62 -24.08 16.34
CA HIS A 191 2.37 -24.17 15.07
C HIS A 191 3.74 -24.82 15.22
N GLY A 192 4.41 -24.65 16.37
CA GLY A 192 5.83 -24.98 16.54
C GLY A 192 6.79 -23.93 15.94
N GLY A 193 6.35 -23.15 14.95
CA GLY A 193 7.09 -21.99 14.41
C GLY A 193 6.72 -20.64 15.04
N GLY A 194 5.83 -20.63 16.04
CA GLY A 194 5.26 -19.40 16.61
C GLY A 194 4.16 -18.76 15.75
N ARG A 195 3.67 -17.60 16.19
CA ARG A 195 2.66 -16.80 15.48
C ARG A 195 3.31 -16.04 14.33
N ARG A 196 2.67 -16.05 13.16
CA ARG A 196 3.13 -15.36 11.94
C ARG A 196 2.37 -14.07 11.66
N PHE A 197 1.07 -14.07 11.93
CA PHE A 197 0.21 -12.89 11.86
C PHE A 197 -0.93 -13.01 12.86
N ALA A 198 -1.58 -11.91 13.23
CA ALA A 198 -2.73 -11.96 14.11
C ALA A 198 -3.98 -12.40 13.33
N LYS A 199 -5.06 -12.74 14.05
CA LYS A 199 -6.36 -12.86 13.40
C LYS A 199 -6.80 -11.47 12.95
N ASP A 200 -7.43 -11.39 11.79
CA ASP A 200 -7.98 -10.14 11.23
C ASP A 200 -6.91 -9.05 11.01
N SER A 201 -5.65 -9.44 10.82
CA SER A 201 -4.55 -8.54 10.45
C SER A 201 -4.25 -8.56 8.95
N TYR A 202 -3.73 -7.44 8.45
CA TYR A 202 -3.32 -7.20 7.06
C TYR A 202 -1.81 -7.35 6.82
#